data_AF-A0A392SFY6-F1
#
_entry.id   AF-A0A392SFY6-F1
#
_cell.length_a   1.000
_cell.length_b   1.000
_cell.length_c   1.000
_cell.angle_alpha   90.00
_cell.angle_beta   90.00
_cell.angle_gamma   90.00
#
_symmetry.space_group_name_H-M   'P 1'
#
loop_
_entity.id
_entity.type
_entity.pdbx_description
1 polymer ?
#
loop_
_entity_poly.entity_id
_entity_poly.type
_entity_poly.pdbx_seq_one_letter_code
_entity_poly.pdbx_strand_id
1 'polypeptide(L)' 'MHEDGYLEIKDRSKDVIISGGENLSSVEVESVLYGHSAVNEAAVVARADEFWGETPCAFVSLKNGLKEKDLPTEKDIVEY' A
#
# COMPACT_ATOMS: atom_id res chain seq x y z
N MET A 1 8.19 -25.48 -3.20
CA MET A 1 8.16 -26.71 -2.40
C MET A 1 9.55 -26.87 -1.85
N HIS A 2 9.69 -26.77 -0.53
CA HIS A 2 10.96 -26.82 0.18
C HIS A 2 11.44 -28.25 0.33
N GLU A 3 12.75 -28.44 0.57
CA GLU A 3 13.39 -29.76 0.66
C GLU A 3 12.86 -30.62 1.82
N ASP A 4 12.20 -29.99 2.80
CA ASP A 4 11.53 -30.63 3.94
C ASP A 4 10.09 -31.06 3.64
N GLY A 5 9.64 -30.92 2.39
CA GLY A 5 8.28 -31.27 1.96
C GLY A 5 7.24 -30.20 2.28
N TYR A 6 7.63 -29.06 2.84
CA TYR A 6 6.70 -27.96 3.07
C TYR A 6 6.41 -27.19 1.78
N LEU A 7 5.14 -26.84 1.61
CA LEU A 7 4.66 -26.05 0.50
C LEU A 7 4.49 -24.60 0.96
N GLU A 8 5.39 -23.72 0.52
CA GLU A 8 5.24 -22.28 0.71
C GLU A 8 4.50 -21.71 -0.50
N ILE A 9 3.30 -21.18 -0.25
CA ILE A 9 2.52 -20.46 -1.26
C ILE A 9 3.05 -19.03 -1.29
N LYS A 10 3.81 -18.69 -2.34
CA LYS A 10 4.40 -17.35 -2.54
C LYS A 10 3.54 -16.40 -3.36
N ASP A 11 2.34 -16.82 -3.72
CA ASP A 11 1.49 -16.14 -4.70
C ASP A 11 0.22 -15.57 -4.06
N ARG A 12 -0.25 -14.42 -4.54
CA ARG A 12 -1.43 -13.74 -4.00
C ARG A 12 -2.67 -14.17 -4.74
N SER A 13 -3.50 -15.00 -4.11
CA SER A 13 -4.85 -15.25 -4.62
C SER A 13 -5.82 -14.08 -4.33
N LYS A 14 -5.44 -13.11 -3.48
CA LYS A 14 -6.26 -11.97 -3.01
C LYS A 14 -5.39 -10.74 -2.67
N ASP A 15 -5.96 -9.54 -2.81
CA ASP A 15 -5.37 -8.22 -2.52
C ASP A 15 -5.17 -7.95 -1.01
N VAL A 16 -4.36 -8.78 -0.35
CA VAL A 16 -4.05 -8.70 1.11
C VAL A 16 -2.55 -8.54 1.34
N ILE A 17 -2.19 -7.71 2.33
CA ILE A 17 -0.85 -7.45 2.85
C ILE A 17 -0.80 -7.93 4.30
N ILE A 18 0.18 -8.74 4.68
CA ILE A 18 0.30 -9.28 6.04
C ILE A 18 1.39 -8.52 6.79
N SER A 19 0.98 -7.52 7.59
CA SER A 19 1.89 -6.67 8.35
C SER A 19 1.84 -7.04 9.82
N GLY A 20 2.90 -7.64 10.36
CA GLY A 20 2.97 -7.99 11.79
C GLY A 20 1.98 -9.05 12.26
N GLY A 21 1.44 -9.85 11.34
CA GLY A 21 0.38 -10.82 11.62
C GLY A 21 -1.04 -10.29 11.37
N GLU A 22 -1.19 -8.99 11.05
CA GLU A 22 -2.48 -8.39 10.71
C GLU A 22 -2.71 -8.41 9.19
N ASN A 23 -3.94 -8.69 8.77
CA ASN A 23 -4.33 -8.71 7.36
C ASN A 23 -4.86 -7.32 6.93
N LEU A 24 -4.12 -6.65 6.05
CA LEU A 24 -4.51 -5.37 5.47
C LEU A 24 -4.99 -5.56 4.03
N SER A 25 -6.17 -5.04 3.70
CA SER A 25 -6.64 -5.02 2.31
C SER A 25 -5.98 -3.86 1.57
N SER A 26 -5.22 -4.13 0.50
CA SER A 26 -4.62 -3.05 -0.30
C SER A 26 -5.69 -2.19 -0.97
N VAL A 27 -6.81 -2.79 -1.40
CA VAL A 27 -7.94 -2.07 -2.01
C VAL A 27 -8.61 -1.12 -1.03
N GLU A 28 -8.68 -1.47 0.26
CA GLU A 28 -9.23 -0.55 1.27
C GLU A 28 -8.31 0.66 1.47
N VAL A 29 -6.99 0.44 1.54
CA VAL A 29 -6.01 1.53 1.65
C VAL A 29 -6.04 2.43 0.42
N GLU A 30 -6.11 1.84 -0.79
CA GLU A 30 -6.29 2.60 -2.03
C GLU A 30 -7.57 3.44 -1.99
N SER A 31 -8.69 2.84 -1.55
CA SER A 31 -9.98 3.53 -1.43
C SER A 31 -9.92 4.74 -0.49
N VAL A 32 -9.18 4.64 0.61
CA VAL A 32 -8.92 5.78 1.50
C VAL A 32 -8.11 6.85 0.75
N LEU A 33 -7.00 6.48 0.11
CA LEU A 33 -6.16 7.42 -0.64
C LEU A 33 -6.92 8.14 -1.77
N TYR A 34 -7.87 7.47 -2.42
CA TYR A 34 -8.76 8.10 -3.42
C TYR A 34 -9.64 9.21 -2.85
N GLY A 35 -9.92 9.22 -1.54
CA GLY A 35 -10.63 10.30 -0.86
C GLY A 35 -9.83 11.59 -0.77
N HIS A 36 -8.49 11.51 -0.85
CA HIS A 36 -7.63 12.68 -0.71
C HIS A 36 -7.78 13.62 -1.93
N SER A 37 -8.03 14.90 -1.66
CA SER A 37 -8.41 15.89 -2.69
C SER A 37 -7.37 16.05 -3.81
N ALA A 38 -6.09 15.86 -3.50
CA ALA A 38 -4.97 15.95 -4.43
C ALA A 38 -4.65 14.64 -5.18
N VAL A 39 -5.19 13.48 -4.78
CA VAL A 39 -4.85 12.18 -5.36
C VAL A 39 -5.70 11.91 -6.59
N ASN A 40 -5.06 11.60 -7.72
CA ASN A 40 -5.70 11.14 -8.94
C ASN A 40 -5.86 9.63 -8.95
N GLU A 41 -4.75 8.92 -8.70
CA GLU A 41 -4.68 7.46 -8.69
C GLU A 41 -3.78 6.99 -7.55
N ALA A 42 -4.11 5.86 -6.95
CA ALA A 42 -3.30 5.21 -5.92
C ALA A 42 -3.24 3.70 -6.18
N ALA A 43 -2.06 3.12 -5.97
CA ALA A 43 -1.84 1.69 -5.98
C ALA A 43 -1.04 1.30 -4.74
N VAL A 44 -1.51 0.30 -3.99
CA VAL A 44 -0.90 -0.14 -2.74
C VAL A 44 -0.42 -1.58 -2.89
N VAL A 45 0.88 -1.77 -2.69
CA VAL A 45 1.52 -3.08 -2.76
C VAL A 45 2.20 -3.40 -1.43
N ALA A 46 2.48 -4.68 -1.18
CA ALA A 46 3.34 -4.98 -0.03
C ALA A 46 4.80 -4.74 -0.37
N ARG A 47 5.51 -4.18 0.60
CA ARG A 47 6.95 -4.01 0.61
C ARG A 47 7.51 -4.90 1.72
N ALA A 48 8.56 -5.66 1.42
CA ALA A 48 9.24 -6.45 2.45
C ALA A 48 9.76 -5.54 3.57
N ASP A 49 9.61 -6.00 4.81
CA ASP A 49 10.00 -5.27 6.01
C ASP A 49 10.70 -6.22 7.00
N GLU A 50 11.82 -5.79 7.59
CA GLU A 50 12.64 -6.64 8.46
C GLU A 50 11.94 -6.97 9.79
N PHE A 51 11.03 -6.12 10.26
CA PHE A 51 10.36 -6.29 11.55
C PHE A 51 8.93 -6.83 11.37
N TRP A 52 8.20 -6.30 10.40
CA TRP A 52 6.79 -6.62 10.19
C TRP A 52 6.56 -7.73 9.16
N GLY A 53 7.62 -8.20 8.48
CA GLY A 53 7.54 -9.11 7.34
C GLY A 53 7.13 -8.37 6.07
N GLU A 54 5.97 -7.72 6.10
CA GLU A 54 5.48 -6.84 5.04
C GLU A 54 4.96 -5.51 5.61
N THR A 55 5.07 -4.43 4.83
CA THR A 55 4.43 -3.14 5.10
C THR A 55 3.72 -2.63 3.83
N PRO A 56 2.61 -1.89 3.96
CA PRO A 56 1.96 -1.28 2.80
C PRO A 56 2.86 -0.19 2.21
N CYS A 57 2.97 -0.17 0.88
CA CYS A 57 3.68 0.84 0.12
C CYS A 57 2.73 1.40 -0.95
N ALA A 58 2.41 2.68 -0.82
CA ALA A 58 1.51 3.39 -1.72
C ALA A 58 2.31 4.12 -2.80
N PHE A 59 1.93 3.91 -4.06
CA PHE A 59 2.31 4.74 -5.19
C PHE A 59 1.14 5.66 -5.52
N VAL A 60 1.41 6.97 -5.53
CA VAL A 60 0.36 7.98 -5.66
C VAL A 60 0.65 8.88 -6.85
N SER A 61 -0.34 9.01 -7.72
CA SER A 61 -0.37 9.98 -8.82
C SER A 61 -1.23 11.16 -8.41
N LEU A 62 -0.73 12.37 -8.56
CA LEU A 62 -1.44 13.59 -8.19
C LEU A 62 -2.30 14.13 -9.33
N LYS A 63 -3.35 14.87 -8.98
CA LYS A 63 -4.20 15.56 -9.97
C LYS A 63 -3.40 16.64 -10.70
N ASN A 64 -3.69 16.78 -11.99
CA ASN A 64 -3.12 17.86 -12.80
C ASN A 64 -3.65 19.22 -12.36
N GLY A 65 -2.80 20.25 -12.46
CA GLY A 65 -3.20 21.65 -12.20
C GLY A 65 -3.31 22.03 -10.72
N LEU A 66 -2.80 21.20 -9.80
CA LEU A 66 -2.60 21.60 -8.41
C LEU A 66 -1.66 22.81 -8.34
N LYS A 67 -2.02 23.79 -7.51
CA LYS A 67 -1.11 24.91 -7.22
C LYS A 67 -0.02 24.40 -6.28
N GLU A 68 1.15 25.02 -6.30
CA GLU A 68 2.28 24.63 -5.46
C GLU A 68 1.93 24.54 -3.97
N LYS A 69 1.04 25.43 -3.50
CA LYS A 69 0.52 25.45 -2.13
C LYS A 69 -0.44 24.31 -1.76
N ASP A 70 -1.00 23.62 -2.76
CA ASP A 70 -2.00 22.56 -2.62
C ASP A 70 -1.36 21.17 -2.91
N LEU A 71 -0.04 21.12 -3.12
CA LEU A 71 0.72 19.87 -3.27
C LEU A 71 0.85 19.20 -1.89
N PRO A 72 0.38 17.95 -1.74
CA PRO A 72 0.55 17.22 -0.50
C PRO A 72 2.00 16.80 -0.32
N THR A 73 2.48 16.81 0.91
CA THR A 73 3.72 16.15 1.30
C THR A 73 3.47 14.66 1.54
N GLU A 74 4.54 13.86 1.59
CA GLU A 74 4.44 12.45 2.00
C GLU A 74 3.71 12.31 3.35
N LYS A 75 4.02 13.20 4.29
CA LYS A 75 3.41 13.20 5.61
C LYS A 75 1.90 13.44 5.55
N ASP A 76 1.45 14.38 4.72
CA ASP A 76 0.02 14.66 4.56
C ASP A 76 -0.74 13.45 3.99
N ILE A 77 -0.10 12.69 3.10
CA ILE A 77 -0.68 11.45 2.55
C ILE A 77 -0.73 10.33 3.58
N VAL A 78 0.29 10.20 4.42
CA VAL A 78 0.38 9.14 5.45
C VAL A 78 -0.57 9.40 6.63
N GLU A 79 -0.86 10.67 6.95
CA GLU A 79 -1.75 11.06 8.06
C GLU A 79 -3.24 11.16 7.68
N TYR A 80 -3.59 11.03 6.40
CA TYR A 80 -4.97 11.12 5.88
C TYR A 80 -5.82 9.89 6.25
#